data_AF-A0A5E4N305-F1
#
_entry.id   AF-A0A5E4N305-F1
#
_cell.length_a   1.000
_cell.length_b   1.000
_cell.length_c   1.000
_cell.angle_alpha   90.00
_cell.angle_beta   90.00
_cell.angle_gamma   90.00
#
_symmetry.space_group_name_H-M   'P 1'
#
loop_
_entity.id
_entity.type
_entity.pdbx_description
1 polymer ?
#
loop_
_entity_poly.entity_id
_entity_poly.type
_entity_poly.pdbx_seq_one_letter_code
_entity_poly.pdbx_strand_id
1 'polypeptide(L)'
;MYNASNTLYVIREVFHGQLKKLTEEMINKIKTAFKDNFKNLHWMDKETQTKAEQKADAITDMISLSDCLIDLDQLYEKYRNLTISNDEYFSNNIRDIKFNLIHILNKFD
;
A
#
# COMPACT_ATOMS: atom_id res chain seq x y z
N MET A 1 0.61 12.49 9.40
CA MET A 1 -0.63 13.05 8.80
C MET A 1 -0.74 12.97 7.26
N TYR A 2 0.31 13.16 6.46
CA TYR A 2 0.26 13.14 4.98
C TYR A 2 -0.45 11.89 4.40
N ASN A 3 -0.13 10.71 4.93
CA ASN A 3 -0.76 9.47 4.51
C ASN A 3 -2.27 9.45 4.78
N ALA A 4 -2.74 10.00 5.90
CA ALA A 4 -4.17 10.04 6.24
C ALA A 4 -4.95 11.00 5.32
N SER A 5 -4.40 12.18 5.02
CA SER A 5 -5.01 13.13 4.09
C SER A 5 -5.10 12.57 2.66
N ASN A 6 -4.03 11.95 2.17
CA ASN A 6 -4.05 11.27 0.87
C ASN A 6 -5.03 10.10 0.85
N THR A 7 -5.11 9.32 1.94
CA THR A 7 -6.06 8.22 2.09
C THR A 7 -7.50 8.71 1.98
N LEU A 8 -7.85 9.76 2.74
CA LEU A 8 -9.18 10.37 2.71
C LEU A 8 -9.55 10.91 1.32
N TYR A 9 -8.61 11.56 0.63
CA TYR A 9 -8.82 12.04 -0.73
C TYR A 9 -9.07 10.89 -1.70
N VAL A 10 -8.22 9.85 -1.68
CA VAL A 10 -8.38 8.69 -2.55
C VAL A 10 -9.71 7.99 -2.29
N ILE A 11 -10.09 7.77 -1.04
CA ILE A 11 -11.37 7.10 -0.68
C ILE A 11 -12.59 7.91 -1.11
N ARG A 12 -12.59 9.23 -0.85
CA ARG A 12 -13.76 10.09 -1.10
C ARG A 12 -13.93 10.45 -2.58
N GLU A 13 -12.83 10.74 -3.27
CA GLU A 13 -12.87 11.38 -4.59
C GLU A 13 -12.51 10.41 -5.74
N VAL A 14 -11.80 9.32 -5.46
CA VAL A 14 -11.20 8.47 -6.51
C VAL A 14 -11.63 7.00 -6.41
N PHE A 15 -11.96 6.51 -5.21
CA PHE A 15 -12.25 5.10 -4.95
C PHE A 15 -13.70 4.73 -5.30
N HIS A 16 -14.01 4.74 -6.59
CA HIS A 16 -15.14 3.97 -7.09
C HIS A 16 -14.71 2.50 -7.13
N GLY A 17 -15.50 1.58 -6.55
CA GLY A 17 -15.14 0.14 -6.48
C GLY A 17 -14.80 -0.51 -7.84
N GLN A 18 -15.14 0.15 -8.95
CA GLN A 18 -14.75 -0.21 -10.31
C GLN A 18 -13.26 0.01 -10.62
N LEU A 19 -12.63 1.05 -10.03
CA LEU A 19 -11.21 1.36 -10.22
C LEU A 19 -10.31 0.25 -9.65
N LYS A 20 -10.70 -0.33 -8.52
CA LYS A 20 -9.98 -1.46 -7.90
C LYS A 20 -9.92 -2.65 -8.85
N LYS A 21 -11.09 -3.08 -9.36
CA LYS A 21 -11.19 -4.20 -10.31
C LYS A 21 -10.41 -3.95 -11.60
N LEU A 22 -10.53 -2.74 -12.16
CA LEU A 22 -9.78 -2.38 -13.37
C LEU A 22 -8.26 -2.46 -13.13
N THR A 23 -7.79 -1.99 -11.97
CA THR A 23 -6.36 -2.00 -11.63
C THR A 23 -5.86 -3.43 -11.40
N GLU A 24 -6.64 -4.28 -10.72
CA GLU A 24 -6.36 -5.72 -10.56
C GLU A 24 -6.24 -6.42 -11.91
N GLU A 25 -7.16 -6.16 -12.83
CA GLU A 25 -7.10 -6.71 -14.18
C GLU A 25 -5.87 -6.22 -14.96
N MET A 26 -5.52 -4.93 -14.84
CA MET A 26 -4.34 -4.37 -15.49
C MET A 26 -3.04 -4.98 -14.97
N ILE A 27 -2.89 -5.14 -13.64
CA ILE A 27 -1.69 -5.73 -13.05
C ILE A 27 -1.56 -7.21 -13.43
N ASN A 28 -2.66 -7.96 -13.41
CA ASN A 28 -2.66 -9.34 -13.86
C ASN A 28 -2.23 -9.47 -15.33
N LYS A 29 -2.67 -8.54 -16.20
CA LYS A 29 -2.22 -8.49 -17.60
C LYS A 29 -0.73 -8.21 -17.72
N ILE A 30 -0.20 -7.27 -16.94
CA ILE A 30 1.25 -6.95 -16.91
C ILE A 30 2.06 -8.15 -16.43
N LYS A 31 1.66 -8.79 -15.33
CA LYS A 31 2.31 -10.00 -14.80
C LYS A 31 2.33 -11.13 -15.82
N THR A 32 1.22 -11.33 -16.51
CA THR A 32 1.11 -12.36 -17.56
C THR A 32 2.05 -12.05 -18.71
N ALA A 33 2.06 -10.82 -19.23
CA ALA A 33 2.98 -10.41 -20.29
C ALA A 33 4.46 -10.51 -19.87
N PHE A 34 4.78 -10.20 -18.62
CA PHE A 34 6.12 -10.34 -18.06
C PHE A 34 6.58 -11.81 -18.03
N LYS A 35 5.70 -12.74 -17.63
CA LYS A 35 5.98 -14.18 -17.66
C LYS A 35 6.08 -14.72 -19.08
N ASP A 36 5.21 -14.28 -19.98
CA ASP A 36 5.24 -14.70 -21.38
C ASP A 36 6.52 -14.24 -22.11
N ASN A 37 7.08 -13.09 -21.72
CA ASN A 37 8.38 -12.65 -22.25
C ASN A 37 9.49 -13.66 -21.97
N PHE A 38 9.48 -14.37 -20.83
CA PHE A 38 10.52 -15.33 -20.50
C PHE A 38 10.63 -16.49 -21.48
N LYS A 39 9.52 -16.87 -22.13
CA LYS A 39 9.48 -17.98 -23.11
C LYS A 39 10.26 -17.67 -24.39
N ASN A 40 10.51 -16.39 -24.67
CA ASN A 40 11.20 -15.92 -25.87
C ASN A 40 12.66 -15.52 -25.60
N LEU A 41 13.19 -15.72 -24.38
CA LEU A 41 14.55 -15.31 -24.01
C LEU A 41 15.55 -16.45 -24.27
N HIS A 42 16.35 -16.32 -25.32
CA HIS A 42 17.42 -17.28 -25.63
C HIS A 42 18.62 -17.21 -24.68
N TRP A 43 18.74 -16.15 -23.87
CA TRP A 43 19.86 -15.95 -22.94
C TRP A 43 19.63 -16.56 -21.56
N MET A 44 18.43 -17.06 -21.28
CA MET A 44 18.04 -17.60 -19.98
C MET A 44 17.82 -19.11 -20.09
N ASP A 45 18.46 -19.88 -19.20
CA ASP A 45 18.25 -21.31 -19.12
C ASP A 45 16.88 -21.65 -18.48
N LYS A 46 16.43 -22.88 -18.68
CA LYS A 46 15.10 -23.31 -18.25
C LYS A 46 14.93 -23.31 -16.72
N GLU A 47 15.99 -23.55 -15.96
CA GLU A 47 15.94 -23.55 -14.49
C GLU A 47 15.76 -22.11 -13.96
N THR A 48 16.53 -21.17 -14.50
CA THR A 48 16.43 -19.74 -14.17
C THR A 48 15.06 -19.18 -14.58
N GLN A 49 14.52 -19.61 -15.72
CA GLN A 49 13.17 -19.25 -16.16
C GLN A 49 12.10 -19.67 -15.14
N THR A 50 12.13 -20.93 -14.68
CA THR A 50 11.16 -21.41 -13.69
C THR A 50 11.27 -20.64 -12.37
N LYS A 51 12.48 -20.32 -11.92
CA LYS A 51 12.70 -19.49 -10.72
C LYS A 51 12.19 -18.05 -10.90
N ALA A 52 12.35 -17.48 -12.09
CA ALA A 52 11.86 -16.14 -12.40
C ALA A 52 10.31 -16.09 -12.44
N GLU A 53 9.66 -17.13 -12.97
CA GLU A 53 8.19 -17.28 -12.95
C GLU A 53 7.67 -17.40 -11.51
N GLN A 54 8.28 -18.26 -10.69
CA GLN A 54 7.93 -18.40 -9.27
C GLN A 54 8.07 -17.07 -8.52
N LYS A 55 9.14 -16.31 -8.80
CA LYS A 55 9.33 -14.98 -8.22
C LYS A 55 8.26 -14.00 -8.69
N ALA A 56 7.89 -14.01 -9.96
CA ALA A 56 6.84 -13.16 -10.52
C ALA A 56 5.46 -13.48 -9.91
N ASP A 57 5.17 -14.76 -9.67
CA ASP A 57 3.94 -15.20 -8.99
C ASP A 57 3.92 -14.83 -7.51
N ALA A 58 5.08 -14.79 -6.85
CA ALA A 58 5.22 -14.38 -5.46
C ALA A 58 5.14 -12.85 -5.24
N ILE A 59 5.13 -12.03 -6.31
CA ILE A 59 4.95 -10.58 -6.18
C ILE A 59 3.54 -10.31 -5.65
N THR A 60 3.44 -9.85 -4.41
CA THR A 60 2.17 -9.39 -3.84
C THR A 60 1.74 -8.10 -4.52
N ASP A 61 0.52 -8.09 -5.05
CA ASP A 61 -0.06 -6.91 -5.69
C ASP A 61 -0.53 -5.93 -4.61
N MET A 62 0.27 -4.92 -4.34
CA MET A 62 -0.11 -3.82 -3.48
C MET A 62 -0.91 -2.80 -4.29
N ILE A 63 -2.12 -3.19 -4.71
CA ILE A 63 -2.99 -2.34 -5.52
C ILE A 63 -3.61 -1.29 -4.63
N SER A 64 -3.24 -0.04 -4.93
CA SER A 64 -3.73 1.19 -4.30
C SER A 64 -3.96 1.04 -2.80
N LEU A 65 -2.91 1.36 -2.04
CA LEU A 65 -3.05 1.74 -0.65
C LEU A 65 -3.77 0.65 0.18
N SER A 66 -3.14 -0.53 0.24
CA SER A 66 -3.43 -1.69 1.12
C SER A 66 -4.84 -1.72 1.71
N ASP A 67 -5.63 -2.74 1.39
CA ASP A 67 -7.01 -2.99 1.85
C ASP A 67 -7.34 -2.64 3.32
N CYS A 68 -6.34 -2.57 4.21
CA CYS A 68 -6.40 -2.00 5.55
C CYS A 68 -6.87 -0.52 5.64
N LEU A 69 -6.84 0.26 4.55
CA LEU A 69 -7.21 1.69 4.59
C LEU A 69 -8.62 1.99 4.08
N ILE A 70 -9.34 1.00 3.55
CA ILE A 70 -10.75 1.16 3.14
C ILE A 70 -11.67 1.16 4.37
N ASP A 71 -11.19 0.64 5.51
CA ASP A 71 -11.94 0.64 6.75
C ASP A 71 -11.70 1.95 7.53
N LEU A 72 -12.65 2.87 7.41
CA LEU A 72 -12.65 4.13 8.16
C LEU A 72 -12.55 3.87 9.66
N ASP A 73 -13.12 2.78 10.17
CA ASP A 73 -13.08 2.48 11.60
C ASP A 73 -11.65 2.10 12.02
N GLN A 74 -10.92 1.31 11.22
CA GLN A 74 -9.50 1.04 11.48
C GLN A 74 -8.64 2.31 11.39
N LEU A 75 -8.97 3.24 10.50
CA LEU A 75 -8.29 4.54 10.42
C LEU A 75 -8.55 5.36 11.69
N TYR A 76 -9.79 5.43 12.16
CA TYR A 76 -10.14 6.12 13.40
C TYR A 76 -9.48 5.46 14.62
N GLU A 77 -9.48 4.13 14.71
CA GLU A 77 -8.78 3.40 15.77
C GLU A 77 -7.29 3.70 15.78
N LYS A 78 -6.66 3.70 14.60
CA LYS A 78 -5.23 4.00 14.48
C LYS A 78 -4.88 5.37 15.05
N TYR A 79 -5.69 6.40 14.78
CA TYR A 79 -5.41 7.76 15.22
C TYR A 79 -6.16 8.17 16.50
N ARG A 80 -6.86 7.25 17.18
CA ARG A 80 -7.68 7.52 18.37
C ARG A 80 -6.93 8.28 19.47
N ASN A 81 -5.64 8.00 19.63
CA ASN A 81 -4.79 8.58 20.69
C ASN A 81 -4.03 9.84 20.24
N LEU A 82 -4.28 10.35 19.02
CA LEU A 82 -3.65 11.57 18.51
C LEU A 82 -4.67 12.72 18.54
N THR A 83 -4.47 13.66 19.45
CA THR A 83 -5.30 14.87 19.56
C THR A 83 -4.63 16.06 18.86
N ILE A 84 -5.39 16.74 18.00
CA ILE A 84 -4.96 17.92 17.24
C ILE A 84 -5.91 19.08 17.56
N SER A 85 -5.35 20.27 17.82
CA SER A 85 -6.10 21.51 18.07
C SER A 85 -5.70 22.59 17.06
N ASN A 86 -6.66 23.33 16.50
CA ASN A 86 -6.40 24.29 15.42
C ASN A 86 -5.44 25.42 15.83
N ASP A 87 -5.43 25.78 17.12
CA ASP A 87 -4.64 26.92 17.63
C ASP A 87 -3.24 26.52 18.09
N GLU A 88 -2.89 25.23 18.03
CA GLU A 88 -1.67 24.69 18.63
C GLU A 88 -0.73 24.04 17.61
N TYR A 89 -0.38 24.75 16.54
CA TYR A 89 0.46 24.19 15.46
C TYR A 89 1.74 23.51 15.95
N PHE A 90 2.52 24.18 16.81
CA PHE A 90 3.77 23.62 17.32
C PHE A 90 3.53 22.38 18.19
N SER A 91 2.60 22.46 19.15
CA SER A 91 2.27 21.34 20.04
C SER A 91 1.69 20.15 19.28
N ASN A 92 0.90 20.39 18.23
CA ASN A 92 0.42 19.34 17.32
C ASN A 92 1.56 18.56 16.69
N ASN A 93 2.60 19.24 16.21
CA ASN A 93 3.76 18.58 15.62
C ASN A 93 4.50 17.71 16.65
N ILE A 94 4.67 18.20 17.88
CA ILE A 94 5.28 17.40 18.95
C ILE A 94 4.41 16.18 19.29
N ARG A 95 3.09 16.31 19.31
CA ARG A 95 2.16 15.19 19.52
C ARG A 95 2.24 14.16 18.40
N ASP A 96 2.30 14.57 17.13
CA ASP A 96 2.46 13.68 15.98
C ASP A 96 3.79 12.93 16.02
N ILE A 97 4.90 13.61 16.36
CA ILE A 97 6.21 12.97 16.50
C ILE A 97 6.18 11.90 17.61
N LYS A 98 5.66 12.24 18.79
CA LYS A 98 5.55 11.29 19.91
C LYS A 98 4.68 10.08 19.57
N PHE A 99 3.53 10.31 18.93
CA PHE A 99 2.63 9.26 18.49
C PHE A 99 3.33 8.28 17.53
N ASN A 100 4.06 8.81 16.53
CA ASN A 100 4.80 7.97 15.58
C ASN A 100 5.92 7.18 16.27
N LEU A 101 6.65 7.79 17.21
CA LEU A 101 7.71 7.11 17.96
C LEU A 101 7.17 5.93 18.77
N ILE A 102 6.09 6.11 19.52
CA ILE A 102 5.46 5.03 20.31
C ILE A 102 5.00 3.91 19.38
N HIS A 103 4.37 4.25 18.25
CA HIS A 103 3.95 3.27 17.26
C HIS A 103 5.12 2.44 16.70
N ILE A 104 6.24 3.09 16.41
CA ILE A 104 7.46 2.42 15.92
C ILE A 104 8.03 1.50 17.00
N LEU A 105 8.13 1.95 18.25
CA LEU A 105 8.67 1.16 19.35
C LEU A 105 7.84 -0.11 19.60
N ASN A 106 6.52 0.02 19.64
CA ASN A 106 5.61 -1.13 19.82
C ASN A 106 5.64 -2.15 18.67
N LYS A 107 6.28 -1.84 17.54
CA LYS A 107 6.44 -2.78 16.41
C LYS A 107 7.68 -3.67 16.56
N PHE A 108 8.60 -3.31 17.46
CA PHE A 108 9.86 -4.02 17.67
C PHE A 108 9.88 -4.90 18.93
N ASP A 109 8.85 -4.79 19.78
CA ASP A 109 8.58 -5.71 20.90
C ASP A 109 7.61 -6.82 20.45
#